data_AF-A0A143PDR7-F1
#
_entry.id   AF-A0A143PDR7-F1
#
_cell.length_a   1.000
_cell.length_b   1.000
_cell.length_c   1.000
_cell.angle_alpha   90.00
_cell.angle_beta   90.00
_cell.angle_gamma   90.00
#
_symmetry.space_group_name_H-M   'P 1'
#
loop_
_entity.id
_entity.type
_entity.pdbx_description
1 polymer ?
#
loop_
_entity_poly.entity_id
_entity_poly.type
_entity_poly.pdbx_seq_one_letter_code
_entity_poly.pdbx_strand_id
1 'polypeptide(L)'
;MRYCPNCGEEVEKGQLYCSNCGTMLNETHTQNSRRNRKQNTGKAWIIIAAVLVALITAAIAIYFLFTFLKNPSDTSRNNTNHYENTIGKVDVLSKEFSENFMNQDNTGGYKGFELGMSPQEIKHKFGNEDGTVELGIGKVHKYGDMGVYYGSDNTVSSVYVLPDNVTVDEFKKVHGEPTKQTDEQMIYDDNPDNGFTIFINHKDGKIQSVENTFQMDTSSLDQIKSSNNSAQNLNEKFTRDVLNYSDGISKIMNTAFSAVDYTDQPESLAEARSMTDSWDGLLNDIENQADTDEEQKIVEQLQGFKNERNEILDDIEQFVDNHDSEAWHNAQKKNVSLDEELKAFFDEFPN
;
A
#
# COMPACT_ATOMS: atom_id res chain seq x y z
N MET A 1 22.31 33.81 17.90
CA MET A 1 22.30 33.47 16.47
C MET A 1 21.10 32.56 16.28
N ARG A 2 20.33 32.70 15.19
CA ARG A 2 19.16 31.85 14.89
C ARG A 2 19.51 31.04 13.64
N TYR A 3 19.03 29.81 13.53
CA TYR A 3 19.26 28.96 12.36
C TYR A 3 17.93 28.66 11.65
N CYS A 4 17.97 28.43 10.34
CA CYS A 4 16.80 28.07 9.55
C CYS A 4 16.32 26.67 9.96
N PRO A 5 15.03 26.49 10.31
CA PRO A 5 14.51 25.18 10.72
C PRO A 5 14.44 24.17 9.55
N ASN A 6 14.51 24.62 8.30
CA ASN A 6 14.40 23.76 7.13
C ASN A 6 15.76 23.33 6.55
N CYS A 7 16.82 24.15 6.67
CA CYS A 7 18.12 23.84 6.06
C CYS A 7 19.34 24.05 6.97
N GLY A 8 19.15 24.50 8.21
CA GLY A 8 20.24 24.65 9.17
C GLY A 8 21.17 25.87 8.97
N GLU A 9 20.96 26.69 7.93
CA GLU A 9 21.76 27.90 7.67
C GLU A 9 21.64 28.94 8.80
N GLU A 10 22.71 29.70 9.08
CA GLU A 10 22.65 30.82 10.03
C GLU A 10 21.79 31.97 9.47
N VAL A 11 20.90 32.50 10.30
CA VAL A 11 19.94 33.55 9.93
C VAL A 11 20.17 34.80 10.77
N GLU A 12 20.22 35.94 10.09
CA GLU A 12 20.28 37.25 10.72
C GLU A 12 18.96 37.61 11.45
N LYS A 13 19.05 38.35 12.56
CA LYS A 13 17.86 38.79 13.32
C LYS A 13 17.02 39.75 12.47
N GLY A 14 15.72 39.49 12.33
CA GLY A 14 14.81 40.32 11.50
C GLY A 14 14.44 39.71 10.14
N GLN A 15 15.08 38.61 9.75
CA GLN A 15 14.92 38.04 8.42
C GLN A 15 13.64 37.20 8.33
N LEU A 16 12.72 37.60 7.46
CA LEU A 16 11.40 36.95 7.27
C LEU A 16 11.46 35.65 6.45
N TYR A 17 12.52 35.45 5.67
CA TYR A 17 12.71 34.27 4.81
C TYR A 17 14.18 33.87 4.78
N CYS A 18 14.48 32.57 4.81
CA CYS A 18 15.84 32.06 4.67
C CYS A 18 16.39 32.40 3.28
N SER A 19 17.57 33.02 3.23
CA SER A 19 18.27 33.38 1.99
C SER A 19 18.85 32.18 1.24
N ASN A 20 18.99 31.02 1.90
CA ASN A 20 19.53 29.82 1.30
C ASN A 20 18.42 28.93 0.68
N CYS A 21 17.35 28.63 1.42
CA CYS A 21 16.29 27.72 0.95
C CYS A 21 14.90 28.36 0.76
N GLY A 22 14.74 29.67 0.98
CA GLY A 22 13.48 30.39 0.77
C GLY A 22 12.40 30.18 1.83
N THR A 23 12.67 29.39 2.88
CA THR A 23 11.68 29.08 3.93
C THR A 23 11.31 30.30 4.76
N MET A 24 10.01 30.54 4.96
CA MET A 24 9.51 31.65 5.78
C MET A 24 9.82 31.45 7.26
N LEU A 25 10.42 32.46 7.89
CA LEU A 25 10.86 32.46 9.28
C LEU A 25 9.91 33.35 10.08
N ASN A 26 8.90 32.76 10.71
CA ASN A 26 7.94 33.53 11.50
C ASN A 26 8.60 34.18 12.73
N GLU A 27 8.34 35.48 12.91
CA GLU A 27 8.71 36.25 14.09
C GLU A 27 7.52 36.32 15.06
N THR A 28 7.56 35.53 16.13
CA THR A 28 6.70 35.76 17.30
C THR A 28 7.47 36.58 18.35
N HIS A 29 7.39 37.90 18.24
CA HIS A 29 7.56 38.85 19.33
C HIS A 29 6.17 39.52 19.49
N THR A 30 5.51 39.69 20.63
CA THR A 30 5.93 39.94 22.00
C THR A 30 4.66 39.83 22.87
N GLN A 31 4.64 39.07 23.96
CA GLN A 31 3.65 39.28 25.03
C GLN A 31 4.38 39.78 26.27
N ASN A 32 4.23 41.08 26.54
CA ASN A 32 4.54 41.63 27.84
C ASN A 32 3.36 42.47 28.34
N SER A 33 2.94 42.12 29.54
CA SER A 33 1.85 42.69 30.32
C SER A 33 2.01 44.19 30.63
N ARG A 34 0.90 44.95 30.67
CA ARG A 34 0.32 45.61 31.88
C ARG A 34 -0.70 46.72 31.57
N ARG A 35 -1.81 46.62 32.30
CA ARG A 35 -2.66 47.68 32.92
C ARG A 35 -3.63 48.54 32.08
N ASN A 36 -4.91 48.25 32.34
CA ASN A 36 -6.01 49.13 32.76
C ASN A 36 -6.44 50.31 31.86
N ARG A 37 -7.69 50.22 31.37
CA ARG A 37 -8.62 51.35 31.46
C ARG A 37 -10.06 50.87 31.67
N LYS A 38 -10.59 51.24 32.84
CA LYS A 38 -11.96 51.06 33.31
C LYS A 38 -12.87 52.07 32.60
N GLN A 39 -13.99 51.63 32.01
CA GLN A 39 -15.16 52.48 31.84
C GLN A 39 -16.45 51.66 31.78
N ASN A 40 -17.30 51.87 32.79
CA ASN A 40 -18.65 51.34 32.91
C ASN A 40 -19.55 51.88 31.80
N THR A 41 -20.36 51.05 31.16
CA THR A 41 -21.73 51.41 30.73
C THR A 41 -22.66 50.18 30.66
N GLY A 42 -23.83 50.32 31.28
CA GLY A 42 -25.11 49.62 31.01
C GLY A 42 -25.16 48.09 31.06
N LYS A 43 -25.77 47.50 32.09
CA LYS A 43 -26.02 46.05 32.28
C LYS A 43 -27.00 45.39 31.26
N ALA A 44 -27.04 45.83 30.00
CA ALA A 44 -27.89 45.24 28.96
C ALA A 44 -27.11 44.34 27.97
N TRP A 45 -25.83 44.62 27.70
CA TRP A 45 -25.00 43.79 26.81
C TRP A 45 -24.63 42.43 27.42
N ILE A 46 -24.60 42.32 28.75
CA ILE A 46 -24.34 41.04 29.45
C ILE A 46 -25.49 40.05 29.20
N ILE A 47 -26.73 40.52 29.12
CA ILE A 47 -27.89 39.64 28.86
C ILE A 47 -27.86 39.18 27.40
N ILE A 48 -27.57 40.06 26.45
CA ILE A 48 -27.48 39.70 25.02
C ILE A 48 -26.30 38.75 24.78
N ALA A 49 -25.14 39.02 25.39
CA ALA A 49 -23.98 38.13 25.33
C ALA A 49 -24.27 36.79 26.01
N ALA A 50 -24.96 36.77 27.15
CA ALA A 50 -25.36 35.53 27.83
C ALA A 50 -26.37 34.72 27.00
N VAL A 51 -27.32 35.38 26.32
CA VAL A 51 -28.28 34.72 25.43
C VAL A 51 -27.58 34.18 24.19
N LEU A 52 -26.64 34.93 23.60
CA LEU A 52 -25.85 34.45 22.45
C LEU A 52 -24.95 33.29 22.85
N VAL A 53 -24.29 33.35 24.01
CA VAL A 53 -23.50 32.22 24.53
C VAL A 53 -24.41 31.04 24.82
N ALA A 54 -25.58 31.23 25.42
CA ALA A 54 -26.54 30.15 25.67
C ALA A 54 -27.01 29.49 24.37
N LEU A 55 -27.31 30.28 23.33
CA LEU A 55 -27.70 29.78 22.02
C LEU A 55 -26.56 29.04 21.32
N ILE A 56 -25.32 29.55 21.41
CA ILE A 56 -24.14 28.86 20.87
C ILE A 56 -23.90 27.56 21.64
N THR A 57 -24.01 27.55 22.97
CA THR A 57 -23.87 26.32 23.76
C THR A 57 -24.99 25.33 23.48
N ALA A 58 -26.22 25.78 23.23
CA ALA A 58 -27.32 24.93 22.84
C ALA A 58 -27.10 24.36 21.44
N ALA A 59 -26.63 25.15 20.48
CA ALA A 59 -26.29 24.69 19.14
C ALA A 59 -25.13 23.68 19.15
N ILE A 60 -24.11 23.91 19.97
CA ILE A 60 -22.99 22.99 20.18
C ILE A 60 -23.49 21.70 20.86
N ALA A 61 -24.32 21.80 21.89
CA ALA A 61 -24.90 20.63 22.55
C ALA A 61 -25.83 19.84 21.61
N ILE A 62 -26.60 20.52 20.76
CA ILE A 62 -27.43 19.91 19.72
C ILE A 62 -26.54 19.26 18.66
N TYR A 63 -25.45 19.89 18.23
CA TYR A 63 -24.48 19.31 17.31
C TYR A 63 -23.84 18.05 17.91
N PHE A 64 -23.41 18.11 19.17
CA PHE A 64 -22.88 16.95 19.89
C PHE A 64 -23.93 15.86 20.11
N LEU A 65 -25.18 16.23 20.41
CA LEU A 65 -26.30 15.29 20.49
C LEU A 65 -26.58 14.66 19.12
N PHE A 66 -26.49 15.42 18.04
CA PHE A 66 -26.64 14.91 16.67
C PHE A 66 -25.49 13.96 16.33
N THR A 67 -24.24 14.28 16.66
CA THR A 67 -23.12 13.34 16.50
C THR A 67 -23.27 12.11 17.38
N PHE A 68 -23.85 12.23 18.58
CA PHE A 68 -24.09 11.10 19.47
C PHE A 68 -25.30 10.24 19.08
N LEU A 69 -26.29 10.83 18.39
CA LEU A 69 -27.42 10.10 17.79
C LEU A 69 -27.05 9.49 16.43
N LYS A 70 -26.05 10.05 15.73
CA LYS A 70 -25.57 9.57 14.42
C LYS A 70 -24.34 8.66 14.52
N ASN A 71 -23.68 8.62 15.67
CA ASN A 71 -22.81 7.52 16.05
C ASN A 71 -23.66 6.46 16.75
N PRO A 72 -24.01 5.35 16.10
CA PRO A 72 -24.33 4.15 16.87
C PRO A 72 -23.13 3.92 17.78
N SER A 73 -23.34 4.11 19.08
CA SER A 73 -22.37 3.67 20.06
C SER A 73 -22.31 2.16 19.85
N ASP A 74 -21.22 1.68 19.27
CA ASP A 74 -20.75 0.32 19.48
C ASP A 74 -20.51 0.19 20.98
N THR A 75 -21.63 -0.05 21.65
CA THR A 75 -21.64 -0.70 22.93
C THR A 75 -20.88 -1.97 22.64
N SER A 76 -19.72 -2.11 23.27
CA SER A 76 -19.08 -3.40 23.52
C SER A 76 -20.11 -4.27 24.25
N ARG A 77 -21.04 -4.80 23.47
CA ARG A 77 -21.79 -5.99 23.78
C ARG A 77 -20.75 -7.07 23.57
N ASN A 78 -20.46 -7.79 24.64
CA ASN A 78 -20.13 -9.21 24.56
C ASN A 78 -21.29 -9.92 23.85
N ASN A 79 -21.44 -9.65 22.56
CA ASN A 79 -22.04 -10.56 21.63
C ASN A 79 -20.95 -11.59 21.41
N THR A 80 -21.03 -12.68 22.17
CA THR A 80 -20.97 -13.99 21.53
C THR A 80 -22.05 -14.05 20.46
N ASN A 81 -21.87 -13.24 19.40
CA ASN A 81 -22.36 -13.58 18.09
C ASN A 81 -21.55 -14.82 17.80
N HIS A 82 -22.23 -15.95 17.90
CA HIS A 82 -21.96 -17.09 17.07
C HIS A 82 -21.75 -16.51 15.67
N TYR A 83 -20.50 -16.20 15.31
CA TYR A 83 -20.06 -16.18 13.93
C TYR A 83 -20.32 -17.62 13.51
N GLU A 84 -21.53 -17.88 13.04
CA GLU A 84 -21.78 -19.02 12.18
C GLU A 84 -20.86 -18.81 10.99
N ASN A 85 -19.69 -19.40 11.15
CA ASN A 85 -18.79 -19.97 10.17
C ASN A 85 -19.42 -20.10 8.77
N THR A 86 -19.45 -18.99 8.03
CA THR A 86 -19.30 -19.00 6.57
C THR A 86 -17.89 -18.50 6.26
N ILE A 87 -16.88 -19.17 6.83
CA ILE A 87 -15.49 -19.00 6.42
C ILE A 87 -15.45 -19.38 4.94
N GLY A 88 -15.09 -18.41 4.08
CA GLY A 88 -14.88 -18.66 2.66
C GLY A 88 -16.15 -18.77 1.82
N LYS A 89 -17.15 -17.89 2.00
CA LYS A 89 -18.09 -17.61 0.91
C LYS A 89 -17.95 -16.16 0.46
N VAL A 90 -17.57 -15.96 -0.79
CA VAL A 90 -17.38 -14.64 -1.40
C VAL A 90 -18.20 -14.56 -2.68
N ASP A 91 -19.23 -13.73 -2.67
CA ASP A 91 -20.01 -13.44 -3.87
C ASP A 91 -19.34 -12.29 -4.64
N VAL A 92 -18.52 -12.65 -5.62
CA VAL A 92 -17.79 -11.68 -6.45
C VAL A 92 -18.70 -10.84 -7.35
N LEU A 93 -19.98 -11.16 -7.48
CA LEU A 93 -20.96 -10.37 -8.23
C LEU A 93 -21.79 -9.45 -7.32
N SER A 94 -21.52 -9.49 -6.01
CA SER A 94 -22.23 -8.67 -5.04
C SER A 94 -21.73 -7.23 -5.02
N LYS A 95 -22.64 -6.33 -4.65
CA LYS A 95 -22.30 -4.93 -4.36
C LYS A 95 -21.25 -4.81 -3.24
N GLU A 96 -21.31 -5.68 -2.23
CA GLU A 96 -20.34 -5.71 -1.13
C GLU A 96 -18.93 -5.99 -1.64
N PHE A 97 -18.77 -6.93 -2.58
CA PHE A 97 -17.49 -7.23 -3.18
C PHE A 97 -16.95 -6.05 -4.00
N SER A 98 -17.80 -5.41 -4.82
CA SER A 98 -17.40 -4.19 -5.53
C SER A 98 -16.93 -3.09 -4.57
N GLU A 99 -17.71 -2.80 -3.52
CA GLU A 99 -17.42 -1.70 -2.59
C GLU A 99 -16.23 -1.97 -1.66
N ASN A 100 -16.00 -3.23 -1.27
CA ASN A 100 -15.03 -3.56 -0.22
C ASN A 100 -13.80 -4.32 -0.72
N PHE A 101 -13.82 -4.85 -1.95
CA PHE A 101 -12.67 -5.51 -2.57
C PHE A 101 -12.22 -4.78 -3.83
N MET A 102 -13.13 -4.55 -4.78
CA MET A 102 -12.76 -3.96 -6.07
C MET A 102 -12.34 -2.48 -5.96
N ASN A 103 -12.92 -1.76 -5.00
CA ASN A 103 -12.74 -0.31 -4.83
C ASN A 103 -12.01 0.05 -3.53
N GLN A 104 -11.27 -0.89 -2.93
CA GLN A 104 -10.53 -0.68 -1.68
C GLN A 104 -9.18 -1.39 -1.74
N ASP A 105 -8.20 -0.84 -1.02
CA ASP A 105 -6.91 -1.48 -0.81
C ASP A 105 -7.09 -2.73 0.06
N ASN A 106 -6.81 -3.88 -0.53
CA ASN A 106 -6.78 -5.18 0.15
C ASN A 106 -5.45 -5.90 -0.12
N THR A 107 -4.39 -5.12 -0.38
CA THR A 107 -3.09 -5.65 -0.80
C THR A 107 -2.39 -6.44 0.29
N GLY A 108 -2.66 -6.12 1.56
CA GLY A 108 -2.15 -6.88 2.71
C GLY A 108 -2.94 -8.16 3.01
N GLY A 109 -4.07 -8.40 2.35
CA GLY A 109 -4.93 -9.57 2.60
C GLY A 109 -6.43 -9.29 2.54
N TYR A 110 -7.23 -10.36 2.60
CA TYR A 110 -8.69 -10.27 2.54
C TYR A 110 -9.38 -11.31 3.42
N LYS A 111 -10.49 -10.91 4.07
CA LYS A 111 -11.31 -11.76 4.96
C LYS A 111 -10.49 -12.45 6.08
N GLY A 112 -9.41 -11.81 6.53
CA GLY A 112 -8.54 -12.28 7.62
C GLY A 112 -7.41 -13.22 7.18
N PHE A 113 -7.31 -13.56 5.89
CA PHE A 113 -6.10 -14.11 5.31
C PHE A 113 -5.18 -12.93 5.01
N GLU A 114 -4.00 -12.89 5.62
CA GLU A 114 -3.06 -11.77 5.52
C GLU A 114 -1.71 -12.31 5.04
N LEU A 115 -0.97 -11.46 4.33
CA LEU A 115 0.40 -11.76 3.94
C LEU A 115 1.26 -12.06 5.18
N GLY A 116 2.25 -12.94 5.02
CA GLY A 116 3.18 -13.35 6.08
C GLY A 116 2.63 -14.36 7.09
N MET A 117 1.34 -14.73 7.04
CA MET A 117 0.83 -15.79 7.92
C MET A 117 1.48 -17.15 7.61
N SER A 118 1.83 -17.92 8.64
CA SER A 118 2.30 -19.29 8.47
C SER A 118 1.15 -20.28 8.21
N PRO A 119 1.39 -21.44 7.57
CA PRO A 119 0.40 -22.50 7.43
C PRO A 119 -0.22 -22.94 8.76
N GLN A 120 0.55 -22.89 9.86
CA GLN A 120 0.07 -23.22 11.20
C GLN A 120 -0.94 -22.19 11.71
N GLU A 121 -0.68 -20.90 11.48
CA GLU A 121 -1.60 -19.82 11.84
C GLU A 121 -2.88 -19.87 11.00
N ILE A 122 -2.76 -20.07 9.69
CA ILE A 122 -3.90 -20.28 8.79
C ILE A 122 -4.72 -21.46 9.28
N LYS A 123 -4.09 -22.60 9.57
CA LYS A 123 -4.78 -23.78 10.08
C LYS A 123 -5.46 -23.55 11.42
N HIS A 124 -4.84 -22.77 12.30
CA HIS A 124 -5.42 -22.44 13.60
C HIS A 124 -6.65 -21.54 13.46
N LYS A 125 -6.60 -20.54 12.57
CA LYS A 125 -7.68 -19.56 12.36
C LYS A 125 -8.84 -20.12 11.53
N PHE A 126 -8.53 -20.86 10.45
CA PHE A 126 -9.50 -21.21 9.41
C PHE A 126 -9.75 -22.71 9.27
N GLY A 127 -8.97 -23.56 9.94
CA GLY A 127 -9.07 -25.01 9.84
C GLY A 127 -8.20 -25.60 8.73
N ASN A 128 -8.47 -26.85 8.33
CA ASN A 128 -7.71 -27.47 7.25
C ASN A 128 -8.14 -26.91 5.89
N GLU A 129 -7.24 -26.94 4.92
CA GLU A 129 -7.57 -26.63 3.52
C GLU A 129 -8.62 -27.61 2.97
N ASP A 130 -9.50 -27.10 2.12
CA ASP A 130 -10.58 -27.85 1.45
C ASP A 130 -10.12 -28.47 0.13
N GLY A 131 -8.94 -28.08 -0.36
CA GLY A 131 -8.36 -28.55 -1.61
C GLY A 131 -7.28 -27.60 -2.12
N THR A 132 -6.86 -27.81 -3.36
CA THR A 132 -5.87 -26.96 -4.02
C THR A 132 -6.28 -26.67 -5.45
N VAL A 133 -5.92 -25.49 -5.94
CA VAL A 133 -6.10 -25.07 -7.33
C VAL A 133 -4.71 -24.81 -7.92
N GLU A 134 -4.44 -25.37 -9.09
CA GLU A 134 -3.24 -25.04 -9.85
C GLU A 134 -3.54 -23.78 -10.67
N LEU A 135 -2.90 -22.67 -10.31
CA LEU A 135 -2.93 -21.44 -11.08
C LEU A 135 -1.62 -21.29 -11.85
N GLY A 136 -1.56 -20.31 -12.75
CA GLY A 136 -0.31 -19.95 -13.40
C GLY A 136 0.82 -19.75 -12.39
N ILE A 137 0.55 -19.17 -11.22
CA ILE A 137 1.49 -18.94 -10.12
C ILE A 137 2.01 -20.21 -9.41
N GLY A 138 1.36 -21.35 -9.61
CA GLY A 138 1.60 -22.61 -8.91
C GLY A 138 0.42 -23.04 -8.06
N LYS A 139 0.72 -23.86 -7.04
CA LYS A 139 -0.28 -24.51 -6.21
C LYS A 139 -0.85 -23.56 -5.15
N VAL A 140 -2.12 -23.21 -5.29
CA VAL A 140 -2.89 -22.40 -4.34
C VAL A 140 -3.72 -23.30 -3.43
N HIS A 141 -3.62 -23.09 -2.11
CA HIS A 141 -4.34 -23.82 -1.07
C HIS A 141 -5.70 -23.16 -0.81
N LYS A 142 -6.78 -23.94 -0.89
CA LYS A 142 -8.17 -23.45 -0.87
C LYS A 142 -8.77 -23.54 0.53
N TYR A 143 -9.47 -22.49 0.95
CA TYR A 143 -10.25 -22.38 2.19
C TYR A 143 -11.60 -21.73 1.87
N GLY A 144 -12.60 -22.54 1.52
CA GLY A 144 -13.82 -22.07 0.85
C GLY A 144 -13.50 -21.31 -0.44
N ASP A 145 -14.07 -20.13 -0.64
CA ASP A 145 -13.82 -19.24 -1.79
C ASP A 145 -12.55 -18.40 -1.63
N MET A 146 -11.70 -18.69 -0.63
CA MET A 146 -10.39 -18.07 -0.48
C MET A 146 -9.29 -19.02 -0.96
N GLY A 147 -8.24 -18.46 -1.55
CA GLY A 147 -7.02 -19.16 -1.95
C GLY A 147 -5.81 -18.51 -1.32
N VAL A 148 -4.86 -19.33 -0.89
CA VAL A 148 -3.58 -18.89 -0.31
C VAL A 148 -2.45 -19.50 -1.11
N TYR A 149 -1.55 -18.66 -1.61
CA TYR A 149 -0.27 -19.10 -2.14
C TYR A 149 0.79 -18.91 -1.07
N TYR A 150 1.53 -19.99 -0.78
CA TYR A 150 2.66 -19.94 0.13
C TYR A 150 3.93 -19.72 -0.68
N GLY A 151 4.69 -18.67 -0.34
CA GLY A 151 5.98 -18.41 -0.96
C GLY A 151 7.05 -19.39 -0.48
N SER A 152 8.26 -19.24 -1.01
CA SER A 152 9.43 -20.06 -0.66
C SER A 152 9.83 -20.02 0.83
N ASP A 153 9.51 -18.94 1.53
CA ASP A 153 9.67 -18.78 2.99
C ASP A 153 8.60 -19.55 3.81
N ASN A 154 7.67 -20.21 3.11
CA ASN A 154 6.55 -20.94 3.66
C ASN A 154 5.61 -20.05 4.49
N THR A 155 5.44 -18.79 4.08
CA THR A 155 4.40 -17.88 4.57
C THR A 155 3.46 -17.46 3.43
N VAL A 156 2.30 -16.87 3.76
CA VAL A 156 1.35 -16.38 2.76
C VAL A 156 1.99 -15.25 1.95
N SER A 157 2.20 -15.48 0.65
CA SER A 157 2.75 -14.51 -0.28
C SER A 157 1.66 -13.85 -1.14
N SER A 158 0.55 -14.56 -1.40
CA SER A 158 -0.63 -13.99 -2.07
C SER A 158 -1.93 -14.55 -1.51
N VAL A 159 -2.96 -13.70 -1.53
CA VAL A 159 -4.34 -14.04 -1.16
C VAL A 159 -5.26 -13.86 -2.36
N TYR A 160 -6.01 -14.92 -2.68
CA TYR A 160 -6.93 -14.97 -3.81
C TYR A 160 -8.37 -15.12 -3.34
N VAL A 161 -9.29 -14.55 -4.09
CA VAL A 161 -10.69 -14.98 -4.11
C VAL A 161 -10.88 -15.94 -5.28
N LEU A 162 -11.44 -17.12 -5.00
CA LEU A 162 -11.61 -18.24 -5.92
C LEU A 162 -13.12 -18.48 -6.17
N PRO A 163 -13.77 -17.66 -7.01
CA PRO A 163 -15.21 -17.76 -7.24
C PRO A 163 -15.58 -19.07 -7.95
N ASP A 164 -16.70 -19.67 -7.55
CA ASP A 164 -17.24 -20.85 -8.23
C ASP A 164 -18.14 -20.45 -9.40
N ASN A 165 -17.78 -20.90 -10.60
CA ASN A 165 -18.61 -20.86 -11.80
C ASN A 165 -19.10 -19.44 -12.21
N VAL A 166 -18.29 -18.41 -12.02
CA VAL A 166 -18.56 -17.05 -12.53
C VAL A 166 -17.94 -16.89 -13.92
N THR A 167 -18.72 -16.40 -14.88
CA THR A 167 -18.24 -16.13 -16.24
C THR A 167 -17.59 -14.75 -16.34
N VAL A 168 -16.70 -14.57 -17.32
CA VAL A 168 -16.10 -13.27 -17.65
C VAL A 168 -17.18 -12.22 -17.94
N ASP A 169 -18.21 -12.58 -18.71
CA ASP A 169 -19.29 -11.66 -19.07
C ASP A 169 -20.12 -11.22 -17.85
N GLU A 170 -20.42 -12.13 -16.92
CA GLU A 170 -21.11 -11.79 -15.68
C GLU A 170 -20.27 -10.85 -14.81
N PHE A 171 -18.97 -11.12 -14.71
CA PHE A 171 -18.05 -10.28 -13.95
C PHE A 171 -17.97 -8.86 -14.52
N LYS A 172 -17.75 -8.73 -15.83
CA LYS A 172 -17.70 -7.43 -16.52
C LYS A 172 -19.00 -6.66 -16.44
N LYS A 173 -20.14 -7.35 -16.45
CA LYS A 173 -21.45 -6.71 -16.31
C LYS A 173 -21.61 -6.00 -14.96
N VAL A 174 -20.96 -6.50 -13.92
CA VAL A 174 -21.02 -5.91 -12.57
C VAL A 174 -19.92 -4.87 -12.38
N HIS A 175 -18.69 -5.17 -12.80
CA HIS A 175 -17.50 -4.37 -12.47
C HIS A 175 -16.99 -3.48 -13.61
N GLY A 176 -17.59 -3.55 -14.79
CA GLY A 176 -17.18 -2.79 -15.97
C GLY A 176 -16.17 -3.53 -16.84
N GLU A 177 -15.63 -2.82 -17.84
CA GLU A 177 -14.54 -3.34 -18.66
C GLU A 177 -13.21 -3.14 -17.92
N PRO A 178 -12.28 -4.11 -18.01
CA PRO A 178 -10.96 -3.96 -17.42
C PRO A 178 -10.14 -2.87 -18.13
N THR A 179 -9.21 -2.27 -17.40
CA THR A 179 -8.20 -1.35 -17.96
C THR A 179 -7.38 -2.05 -19.05
N LYS A 180 -7.01 -3.31 -18.80
CA LYS A 180 -6.27 -4.14 -19.76
C LYS A 180 -6.76 -5.57 -19.75
N GLN A 181 -6.69 -6.24 -20.90
CA GLN A 181 -7.10 -7.63 -21.04
C GLN A 181 -6.16 -8.40 -21.98
N THR A 182 -5.80 -9.61 -21.58
CA THR A 182 -5.11 -10.64 -22.37
C THR A 182 -6.03 -11.85 -22.59
N ASP A 183 -5.52 -12.92 -23.20
CA ASP A 183 -6.28 -14.15 -23.42
C ASP A 183 -6.61 -14.91 -22.12
N GLU A 184 -5.82 -14.72 -21.06
CA GLU A 184 -5.97 -15.42 -19.77
C GLU A 184 -6.19 -14.50 -18.57
N GLN A 185 -6.10 -13.17 -18.76
CA GLN A 185 -6.14 -12.23 -17.65
C GLN A 185 -6.90 -10.93 -17.97
N MET A 186 -7.60 -10.39 -16.98
CA MET A 186 -8.12 -9.02 -16.97
C MET A 186 -7.50 -8.25 -15.82
N ILE A 187 -7.17 -6.98 -16.07
CA ILE A 187 -6.52 -6.08 -15.12
C ILE A 187 -7.42 -4.86 -14.92
N TYR A 188 -7.81 -4.61 -13.68
CA TYR A 188 -8.56 -3.43 -13.27
C TYR A 188 -7.65 -2.51 -12.49
N ASP A 189 -7.38 -1.35 -13.09
CA ASP A 189 -6.51 -0.31 -12.57
C ASP A 189 -6.87 1.00 -13.28
N ASP A 190 -8.05 1.53 -12.96
CA ASP A 190 -8.58 2.75 -13.60
C ASP A 190 -8.17 4.03 -12.86
N ASN A 191 -7.46 3.87 -11.74
CA ASN A 191 -6.92 4.95 -10.92
C ASN A 191 -5.50 4.62 -10.45
N PRO A 192 -4.46 5.03 -11.21
CA PRO A 192 -3.07 4.73 -10.87
C PRO A 192 -2.56 5.45 -9.61
N ASP A 193 -3.33 6.43 -9.10
CA ASP A 193 -3.03 7.10 -7.84
C ASP A 193 -3.55 6.32 -6.62
N ASN A 194 -4.24 5.19 -6.83
CA ASN A 194 -4.67 4.31 -5.75
C ASN A 194 -3.49 3.38 -5.34
N GLY A 195 -3.64 2.66 -4.21
CA GLY A 195 -2.57 1.81 -3.68
C GLY A 195 -2.50 0.39 -4.25
N PHE A 196 -3.33 0.04 -5.24
CA PHE A 196 -3.60 -1.34 -5.62
C PHE A 196 -4.06 -1.57 -7.09
N THR A 197 -3.57 -2.67 -7.65
CA THR A 197 -4.02 -3.21 -8.95
C THR A 197 -4.82 -4.49 -8.71
N ILE A 198 -5.88 -4.72 -9.50
CA ILE A 198 -6.66 -5.97 -9.39
C ILE A 198 -6.46 -6.85 -10.61
N PHE A 199 -6.02 -8.08 -10.34
CA PHE A 199 -5.83 -9.13 -11.33
C PHE A 199 -6.94 -10.15 -11.29
N ILE A 200 -7.51 -10.44 -12.46
CA ILE A 200 -8.51 -11.48 -12.66
C ILE A 200 -7.96 -12.51 -13.63
N ASN A 201 -7.61 -13.69 -13.13
CA ASN A 201 -7.21 -14.80 -13.99
C ASN A 201 -8.47 -15.55 -14.45
N HIS A 202 -8.54 -15.90 -15.73
CA HIS A 202 -9.67 -16.62 -16.29
C HIS A 202 -9.24 -17.69 -17.29
N LYS A 203 -10.02 -18.77 -17.34
CA LYS A 203 -9.79 -19.88 -18.27
C LYS A 203 -11.12 -20.39 -18.78
N ASP A 204 -11.19 -20.68 -20.07
CA ASP A 204 -12.39 -21.17 -20.75
C ASP A 204 -13.62 -20.28 -20.50
N GLY A 205 -13.41 -18.96 -20.46
CA GLY A 205 -14.46 -17.95 -20.23
C GLY A 205 -14.97 -17.86 -18.78
N LYS A 206 -14.30 -18.53 -17.82
CA LYS A 206 -14.64 -18.50 -16.40
C LYS A 206 -13.54 -17.89 -15.55
N ILE A 207 -13.94 -17.12 -14.55
CA ILE A 207 -13.03 -16.56 -13.56
C ILE A 207 -12.43 -17.70 -12.73
N GLN A 208 -11.11 -17.75 -12.63
CA GLN A 208 -10.36 -18.71 -11.82
C GLN A 208 -9.95 -18.10 -10.49
N SER A 209 -9.47 -16.85 -10.52
CA SER A 209 -9.05 -16.14 -9.33
C SER A 209 -9.14 -14.63 -9.50
N VAL A 210 -9.30 -13.96 -8.37
CA VAL A 210 -9.30 -12.50 -8.23
C VAL A 210 -8.30 -12.14 -7.13
N GLU A 211 -7.35 -11.27 -7.44
CA GLU A 211 -6.26 -10.84 -6.57
C GLU A 211 -6.23 -9.31 -6.51
N ASN A 212 -6.05 -8.76 -5.31
CA ASN A 212 -5.81 -7.35 -5.07
C ASN A 212 -4.34 -7.25 -4.64
N THR A 213 -3.50 -6.73 -5.54
CA THR A 213 -2.06 -6.62 -5.33
C THR A 213 -1.65 -5.16 -5.30
N PHE A 214 -0.42 -4.89 -4.91
CA PHE A 214 0.13 -3.54 -4.88
C PHE A 214 0.04 -2.85 -6.23
N GLN A 215 -0.15 -1.52 -6.19
CA GLN A 215 -0.24 -0.70 -7.39
C GLN A 215 0.94 -0.98 -8.32
N MET A 216 0.63 -1.36 -9.55
CA MET A 216 1.61 -1.48 -10.62
C MET A 216 1.82 -0.15 -11.31
N ASP A 217 3.05 0.09 -11.76
CA ASP A 217 3.32 1.25 -12.58
C ASP A 217 2.62 1.10 -13.95
N THR A 218 2.17 2.22 -14.51
CA THR A 218 1.49 2.22 -15.82
C THR A 218 2.38 1.64 -16.93
N SER A 219 3.70 1.84 -16.86
CA SER A 219 4.64 1.26 -17.81
C SER A 219 4.73 -0.27 -17.67
N SER A 220 4.76 -0.80 -16.44
CA SER A 220 4.68 -2.24 -16.16
C SER A 220 3.37 -2.83 -16.69
N LEU A 221 2.25 -2.13 -16.48
CA LEU A 221 0.94 -2.54 -17.03
C LEU A 221 0.96 -2.60 -18.56
N ASP A 222 1.52 -1.59 -19.24
CA ASP A 222 1.61 -1.50 -20.70
C ASP A 222 2.41 -2.66 -21.32
N GLN A 223 3.36 -3.21 -20.58
CA GLN A 223 4.17 -4.35 -21.02
C GLN A 223 3.48 -5.71 -20.94
N ILE A 224 2.42 -5.85 -20.14
CA ILE A 224 1.63 -7.09 -20.08
C ILE A 224 0.84 -7.28 -21.39
N LYS A 225 1.46 -7.80 -22.46
CA LYS A 225 0.79 -8.01 -23.76
C LYS A 225 0.10 -9.36 -23.83
N SER A 226 -0.95 -9.46 -24.67
CA SER A 226 -1.47 -10.75 -25.11
C SER A 226 -0.37 -11.50 -25.86
N SER A 227 0.00 -12.68 -25.37
CA SER A 227 1.01 -13.56 -25.95
C SER A 227 0.74 -13.87 -27.41
N ASN A 228 1.29 -13.05 -28.29
CA ASN A 228 1.40 -13.39 -29.71
C ASN A 228 2.51 -12.64 -30.45
N ASN A 229 3.30 -11.77 -29.79
CA ASN A 229 4.45 -11.14 -30.43
C ASN A 229 5.56 -10.81 -29.43
N SER A 230 6.42 -11.78 -29.10
CA SER A 230 7.80 -11.47 -28.73
C SER A 230 8.71 -12.61 -29.18
N ALA A 231 9.86 -12.26 -29.74
CA ALA A 231 10.82 -13.18 -30.34
C ALA A 231 11.60 -14.00 -29.29
N GLN A 232 11.23 -13.95 -28.00
CA GLN A 232 12.01 -14.50 -26.90
C GLN A 232 11.32 -15.57 -26.04
N ASN A 233 10.06 -15.98 -26.32
CA ASN A 233 9.39 -17.11 -25.63
C ASN A 233 9.47 -17.05 -24.08
N LEU A 234 9.42 -15.87 -23.46
CA LEU A 234 9.29 -15.79 -22.01
C LEU A 234 7.93 -16.34 -21.57
N ASN A 235 7.92 -17.08 -20.46
CA ASN A 235 6.68 -17.54 -19.84
C ASN A 235 5.87 -16.33 -19.31
N GLU A 236 4.57 -16.24 -19.62
CA GLU A 236 3.68 -15.17 -19.13
C GLU A 236 3.71 -15.02 -17.60
N LYS A 237 3.78 -16.14 -16.88
CA LYS A 237 3.91 -16.18 -15.42
C LYS A 237 5.24 -15.55 -14.97
N PHE A 238 6.34 -15.95 -15.60
CA PHE A 238 7.66 -15.42 -15.31
C PHE A 238 7.69 -13.92 -15.53
N THR A 239 7.20 -13.45 -16.68
CA THR A 239 7.08 -12.02 -16.99
C THR A 239 6.28 -11.27 -15.93
N ARG A 240 5.09 -11.74 -15.55
CA ARG A 240 4.29 -11.09 -14.51
C ARG A 240 5.01 -11.05 -13.17
N ASP A 241 5.60 -12.16 -12.75
CA ASP A 241 6.25 -12.23 -11.44
C ASP A 241 7.49 -11.32 -11.40
N VAL A 242 8.24 -11.20 -12.51
CA VAL A 242 9.32 -10.23 -12.67
C VAL A 242 8.82 -8.79 -12.56
N LEU A 243 7.75 -8.44 -13.26
CA LEU A 243 7.14 -7.10 -13.18
C LEU A 243 6.69 -6.78 -11.74
N ASN A 244 5.99 -7.73 -11.11
CA ASN A 244 5.55 -7.60 -9.72
C ASN A 244 6.71 -7.41 -8.76
N TYR A 245 7.78 -8.22 -8.88
CA TYR A 245 8.94 -8.12 -8.00
C TYR A 245 9.63 -6.76 -8.12
N SER A 246 9.82 -6.28 -9.35
CA SER A 246 10.42 -4.97 -9.59
C SER A 246 9.55 -3.82 -9.05
N ASP A 247 8.23 -3.86 -9.26
CA ASP A 247 7.30 -2.90 -8.63
C ASP A 247 7.34 -2.99 -7.09
N GLY A 248 7.53 -4.20 -6.55
CA GLY A 248 7.74 -4.46 -5.13
C GLY A 248 8.98 -3.77 -4.56
N ILE A 249 10.09 -3.77 -5.29
CA ILE A 249 11.29 -2.99 -4.92
C ILE A 249 10.95 -1.51 -4.82
N SER A 250 10.29 -0.96 -5.85
CA SER A 250 9.87 0.46 -5.86
C SER A 250 8.97 0.77 -4.66
N LYS A 251 8.06 -0.13 -4.29
CA LYS A 251 7.19 0.05 -3.12
C LYS A 251 7.98 0.04 -1.80
N ILE A 252 8.92 -0.89 -1.63
CA ILE A 252 9.78 -0.93 -0.43
C ILE A 252 10.55 0.40 -0.31
N MET A 253 11.13 0.88 -1.42
CA MET A 253 11.87 2.14 -1.42
C MET A 253 10.98 3.34 -1.11
N ASN A 254 9.82 3.46 -1.76
CA ASN A 254 8.86 4.53 -1.47
C ASN A 254 8.43 4.52 0.01
N THR A 255 8.22 3.33 0.58
CA THR A 255 7.90 3.17 2.00
C THR A 255 9.05 3.64 2.88
N ALA A 256 10.29 3.22 2.58
CA ALA A 256 11.48 3.60 3.33
C ALA A 256 11.74 5.12 3.32
N PHE A 257 11.38 5.82 2.24
CA PHE A 257 11.53 7.27 2.08
C PHE A 257 10.25 8.07 2.36
N SER A 258 9.20 7.45 2.91
CA SER A 258 7.89 8.09 3.15
C SER A 258 7.81 9.00 4.38
N ALA A 259 8.82 8.94 5.27
CA ALA A 259 8.83 9.69 6.52
C ALA A 259 8.69 11.20 6.28
N VAL A 260 7.76 11.84 7.00
CA VAL A 260 7.49 13.29 6.87
C VAL A 260 8.63 14.10 7.47
N ASP A 261 9.20 13.60 8.57
CA ASP A 261 10.45 14.10 9.13
C ASP A 261 11.30 12.96 9.73
N TYR A 262 12.52 13.28 10.17
CA TYR A 262 13.49 12.30 10.63
C TYR A 262 13.03 11.52 11.88
N THR A 263 12.04 11.99 12.62
CA THR A 263 11.51 11.30 13.81
C THR A 263 10.60 10.14 13.45
N ASP A 264 10.00 10.16 12.26
CA ASP A 264 9.16 9.07 11.72
C ASP A 264 10.00 8.03 10.93
N GLN A 265 11.25 8.37 10.59
CA GLN A 265 12.14 7.51 9.81
C GLN A 265 12.31 6.08 10.36
N PRO A 266 12.41 5.84 11.69
CA PRO A 266 12.50 4.48 12.22
C PRO A 266 11.25 3.63 11.93
N GLU A 267 10.06 4.24 11.92
CA GLU A 267 8.79 3.54 11.64
C GLU A 267 8.70 3.18 10.15
N SER A 268 8.96 4.14 9.25
CA SER A 268 9.03 3.91 7.81
C SER A 268 10.06 2.85 7.42
N LEU A 269 11.24 2.85 8.06
CA LEU A 269 12.27 1.84 7.84
C LEU A 269 11.81 0.45 8.32
N ALA A 270 11.20 0.36 9.51
CA ALA A 270 10.71 -0.90 10.04
C ALA A 270 9.61 -1.50 9.15
N GLU A 271 8.70 -0.67 8.65
CA GLU A 271 7.67 -1.07 7.69
C GLU A 271 8.29 -1.58 6.38
N ALA A 272 9.22 -0.84 5.79
CA ALA A 272 9.93 -1.25 4.57
C ALA A 272 10.67 -2.57 4.75
N ARG A 273 11.38 -2.76 5.88
CA ARG A 273 12.07 -4.03 6.20
C ARG A 273 11.08 -5.17 6.42
N SER A 274 9.91 -4.93 6.99
CA SER A 274 8.90 -5.98 7.15
C SER A 274 8.38 -6.52 5.81
N MET A 275 8.44 -5.72 4.75
CA MET A 275 8.03 -6.11 3.41
C MET A 275 9.08 -6.98 2.69
N THR A 276 10.37 -6.89 3.05
CA THR A 276 11.44 -7.53 2.26
C THR A 276 11.32 -9.03 2.20
N ASP A 277 10.87 -9.69 3.27
CA ASP A 277 10.76 -11.15 3.34
C ASP A 277 9.78 -11.69 2.27
N SER A 278 8.62 -11.06 2.13
CA SER A 278 7.61 -11.46 1.13
C SER A 278 8.13 -11.31 -0.29
N TRP A 279 8.81 -10.20 -0.60
CA TRP A 279 9.33 -9.92 -1.94
C TRP A 279 10.56 -10.76 -2.28
N ASP A 280 11.45 -10.98 -1.32
CA ASP A 280 12.59 -11.89 -1.49
C ASP A 280 12.10 -13.34 -1.69
N GLY A 281 10.98 -13.70 -1.06
CA GLY A 281 10.26 -14.93 -1.32
C GLY A 281 9.84 -15.07 -2.79
N LEU A 282 9.25 -14.01 -3.36
CA LEU A 282 8.87 -13.96 -4.79
C LEU A 282 10.10 -14.07 -5.71
N LEU A 283 11.24 -13.45 -5.38
CA LEU A 283 12.46 -13.60 -6.19
C LEU A 283 12.94 -15.06 -6.25
N ASN A 284 12.90 -15.78 -5.12
CA ASN A 284 13.23 -17.21 -5.13
C ASN A 284 12.23 -18.00 -6.00
N ASP A 285 10.96 -17.62 -6.00
CA ASP A 285 9.94 -18.25 -6.84
C ASP A 285 10.22 -17.97 -8.32
N ILE A 286 10.66 -16.77 -8.69
CA ILE A 286 11.10 -16.41 -10.05
C ILE A 286 12.34 -17.21 -10.45
N GLU A 287 13.32 -17.34 -9.55
CA GLU A 287 14.53 -18.14 -9.77
C GLU A 287 14.18 -19.61 -10.05
N ASN A 288 13.22 -20.18 -9.32
CA ASN A 288 12.75 -21.55 -9.54
C ASN A 288 11.94 -21.73 -10.83
N GLN A 289 11.42 -20.65 -11.43
CA GLN A 289 10.69 -20.68 -12.70
C GLN A 289 11.60 -20.52 -13.93
N ALA A 290 12.81 -19.97 -13.74
CA ALA A 290 13.71 -19.65 -14.84
C ALA A 290 14.29 -20.93 -15.48
N ASP A 291 13.78 -21.27 -16.66
CA ASP A 291 14.15 -22.50 -17.39
C ASP A 291 15.06 -22.21 -18.59
N THR A 292 15.22 -20.95 -18.99
CA THR A 292 16.04 -20.52 -20.13
C THR A 292 17.23 -19.64 -19.72
N ASP A 293 18.27 -19.62 -20.55
CA ASP A 293 19.43 -18.73 -20.35
C ASP A 293 19.03 -17.24 -20.29
N GLU A 294 17.94 -16.85 -20.94
CA GLU A 294 17.44 -15.48 -20.91
C GLU A 294 16.73 -15.16 -19.59
N GLU A 295 15.86 -16.07 -19.12
CA GLU A 295 15.22 -15.95 -17.80
C GLU A 295 16.25 -15.94 -16.67
N GLN A 296 17.33 -16.72 -16.78
CA GLN A 296 18.42 -16.72 -15.79
C GLN A 296 19.16 -15.38 -15.74
N LYS A 297 19.41 -14.72 -16.89
CA LYS A 297 20.00 -13.36 -16.88
C LYS A 297 19.08 -12.34 -16.23
N ILE A 298 17.76 -12.46 -16.45
CA ILE A 298 16.77 -11.61 -15.80
C ILE A 298 16.84 -11.82 -14.28
N VAL A 299 16.90 -13.08 -13.81
CA VAL A 299 17.08 -13.39 -12.38
C VAL A 299 18.36 -12.75 -11.83
N GLU A 300 19.49 -12.82 -12.54
CA GLU A 300 20.75 -12.17 -12.13
C GLU A 300 20.59 -10.65 -11.97
N GLN A 301 19.88 -9.99 -12.89
CA GLN A 301 19.58 -8.56 -12.79
C GLN A 301 18.70 -8.24 -11.57
N LEU A 302 17.66 -9.03 -11.33
CA LEU A 302 16.79 -8.87 -10.16
C LEU A 302 17.52 -9.08 -8.83
N GLN A 303 18.48 -10.02 -8.78
CA GLN A 303 19.38 -10.19 -7.64
C GLN A 303 20.29 -8.96 -7.44
N GLY A 304 20.70 -8.30 -8.52
CA GLY A 304 21.39 -7.00 -8.47
C GLY A 304 20.55 -5.95 -7.76
N PHE A 305 19.31 -5.74 -8.20
CA PHE A 305 18.37 -4.79 -7.58
C PHE A 305 18.09 -5.12 -6.12
N LYS A 306 17.96 -6.40 -5.78
CA LYS A 306 17.83 -6.86 -4.39
C LYS A 306 18.99 -6.38 -3.51
N ASN A 307 20.21 -6.51 -4.00
CA ASN A 307 21.41 -6.15 -3.25
C ASN A 307 21.48 -4.63 -3.07
N GLU A 308 21.24 -3.85 -4.12
CA GLU A 308 21.25 -2.38 -4.03
C GLU A 308 20.16 -1.85 -3.09
N ARG A 309 18.94 -2.40 -3.18
CA ARG A 309 17.85 -2.14 -2.24
C ARG A 309 18.27 -2.37 -0.79
N ASN A 310 18.93 -3.50 -0.50
CA ASN A 310 19.39 -3.81 0.84
C ASN A 310 20.47 -2.83 1.32
N GLU A 311 21.42 -2.45 0.46
CA GLU A 311 22.40 -1.43 0.80
C GLU A 311 21.78 -0.07 1.12
N ILE A 312 20.72 0.33 0.39
CA ILE A 312 19.97 1.55 0.68
C ILE A 312 19.32 1.47 2.06
N LEU A 313 18.65 0.36 2.39
CA LEU A 313 18.01 0.18 3.68
C LEU A 313 19.03 0.18 4.84
N ASP A 314 20.22 -0.39 4.63
CA ASP A 314 21.31 -0.37 5.60
C ASP A 314 21.86 1.05 5.81
N ASP A 315 21.99 1.85 4.75
CA ASP A 315 22.38 3.27 4.84
C ASP A 315 21.33 4.09 5.62
N ILE A 316 20.04 3.82 5.42
CA ILE A 316 18.94 4.44 6.19
C ILE A 316 19.01 4.03 7.66
N GLU A 317 19.27 2.75 7.95
CA GLU A 317 19.43 2.26 9.33
C GLU A 317 20.59 2.95 10.04
N GLN A 318 21.73 3.13 9.35
CA GLN A 318 22.88 3.86 9.90
C GLN A 318 22.52 5.32 10.23
N PHE A 319 21.70 5.97 9.40
CA PHE A 319 21.16 7.30 9.70
C PHE A 319 20.23 7.26 10.92
N VAL A 320 19.30 6.31 11.00
CA VAL A 320 18.37 6.15 12.13
C VAL A 320 19.11 5.95 13.45
N ASP A 321 20.12 5.09 13.47
CA ASP A 321 20.84 4.73 14.69
C ASP A 321 21.75 5.86 15.19
N ASN A 322 22.46 6.52 14.27
CA ASN A 322 23.59 7.39 14.62
C ASN A 322 23.45 8.83 14.13
N HIS A 323 22.33 9.18 13.50
CA HIS A 323 22.11 10.48 12.83
C HIS A 323 23.21 10.79 11.79
N ASP A 324 23.68 9.75 11.11
CA ASP A 324 24.72 9.85 10.09
C ASP A 324 24.16 10.47 8.80
N SER A 325 24.36 11.78 8.64
CA SER A 325 23.87 12.51 7.46
C SER A 325 24.54 12.08 6.15
N GLU A 326 25.75 11.51 6.20
CA GLU A 326 26.43 11.00 5.00
C GLU A 326 25.77 9.71 4.53
N ALA A 327 25.44 8.81 5.46
CA ALA A 327 24.67 7.60 5.16
C ALA A 327 23.31 7.93 4.54
N TRP A 328 22.58 8.90 5.10
CA TRP A 328 21.32 9.36 4.51
C TRP A 328 21.48 9.89 3.07
N HIS A 329 22.51 10.72 2.82
CA HIS A 329 22.77 11.23 1.49
C HIS A 329 23.14 10.12 0.49
N ASN A 330 23.89 9.11 0.94
CA ASN A 330 24.23 7.94 0.14
C ASN A 330 22.98 7.13 -0.19
N ALA A 331 22.11 6.87 0.79
CA ALA A 331 20.83 6.20 0.58
C ALA A 331 19.98 6.91 -0.49
N GLN A 332 19.81 8.23 -0.38
CA GLN A 332 19.06 9.02 -1.36
C GLN A 332 19.65 8.93 -2.77
N LYS A 333 20.98 9.01 -2.89
CA LYS A 333 21.66 8.95 -4.18
C LYS A 333 21.52 7.57 -4.83
N LYS A 334 21.73 6.50 -4.05
CA LYS A 334 21.55 5.11 -4.52
C LYS A 334 20.09 4.86 -4.92
N ASN A 335 19.12 5.37 -4.15
CA ASN A 335 17.71 5.23 -4.50
C ASN A 335 17.36 5.84 -5.86
N VAL A 336 17.91 7.02 -6.19
CA VAL A 336 17.73 7.62 -7.52
C VAL A 336 18.37 6.77 -8.61
N SER A 337 19.55 6.18 -8.35
CA SER A 337 20.22 5.27 -9.29
C SER A 337 19.38 4.01 -9.53
N LEU A 338 18.92 3.37 -8.46
CA LEU A 338 18.09 2.18 -8.51
C LEU A 338 16.78 2.41 -9.26
N ASP A 339 16.12 3.56 -9.06
CA ASP A 339 14.90 3.94 -9.80
C ASP A 339 15.18 4.09 -11.32
N GLU A 340 16.30 4.71 -11.70
CA GLU A 340 16.72 4.81 -13.09
C GLU A 340 17.08 3.44 -13.69
N GLU A 341 17.73 2.57 -12.94
CA GLU A 341 18.11 1.23 -13.38
C GLU A 341 16.89 0.31 -13.52
N LEU A 342 15.94 0.34 -12.58
CA LEU A 342 14.67 -0.38 -12.70
C LEU A 342 13.92 0.08 -13.95
N LYS A 343 13.81 1.39 -14.17
CA LYS A 343 13.18 1.94 -15.37
C LYS A 343 13.87 1.50 -16.66
N ALA A 344 15.20 1.53 -16.71
CA ALA A 344 15.95 1.06 -17.87
C ALA A 344 15.75 -0.45 -18.11
N PHE A 345 15.77 -1.25 -17.04
CA PHE A 345 15.46 -2.68 -17.09
C PHE A 345 14.07 -2.92 -17.67
N PHE A 346 13.07 -2.16 -17.25
CA PHE A 346 11.73 -2.25 -17.81
C PHE A 346 11.68 -1.83 -19.29
N ASP A 347 12.33 -0.74 -19.68
CA ASP A 347 12.35 -0.30 -21.08
C ASP A 347 13.00 -1.34 -22.01
N GLU A 348 13.99 -2.07 -21.51
CA GLU A 348 14.69 -3.15 -22.23
C GLU A 348 14.04 -4.53 -22.03
N PHE A 349 13.09 -4.66 -21.09
CA PHE A 349 12.44 -5.93 -20.76
C PHE A 349 11.74 -6.48 -22.00
N PRO A 350 11.87 -7.79 -22.30
CA PRO A 350 11.43 -8.33 -23.58
C PRO A 350 9.96 -8.05 -23.87
N ASN A 351 9.76 -7.17 -24.85
CA ASN A 351 8.48 -6.68 -25.35
C ASN A 351 7.69 -7.70 -26.16
#